data_AF-A0A2N1KSP1-F1
#
_entry.id   AF-A0A2N1KSP1-F1
#
_cell.length_a   1.000
_cell.length_b   1.000
_cell.length_c   1.000
_cell.angle_alpha   90.00
_cell.angle_beta   90.00
_cell.angle_gamma   90.00
#
_symmetry.space_group_name_H-M   'P 1'
#
loop_
_entity.id
_entity.type
_entity.pdbx_description
1 polymer ?
#
loop_
_entity_poly.entity_id
_entity_poly.type
_entity_poly.pdbx_seq_one_letter_code
_entity_poly.pdbx_strand_id
1 'polypeptide(L)'
;MHYYAMLPKFLLSMPADTDVDYVLHTEQPSFLIRVEKNEEDQPVLTEKAIVRWYDSKPAQSGVLDEILEEMMEFLLEEYDFISDEEDWIE
;
A
#
# COMPACT_ATOMS: atom_id res chain seq x y z
N MET A 1 -11.33 1.96 30.01
CA MET A 1 -10.39 2.42 28.97
C MET A 1 -10.91 1.90 27.65
N HIS A 2 -11.39 2.79 26.77
CA HIS A 2 -11.66 2.39 25.39
C HIS A 2 -10.31 2.31 24.70
N TYR A 3 -9.85 1.09 24.39
CA TYR A 3 -8.77 0.90 23.45
C TYR A 3 -9.30 1.35 22.09
N TYR A 4 -8.95 2.57 21.67
CA TYR A 4 -9.00 2.89 20.26
C TYR A 4 -7.93 2.00 19.62
N ALA A 5 -8.35 1.00 18.87
CA ALA A 5 -7.43 0.26 18.02
C ALA A 5 -6.84 1.27 17.03
N MET A 6 -5.54 1.56 17.14
CA MET A 6 -4.83 2.28 16.10
C MET A 6 -4.65 1.32 14.94
N LEU A 7 -5.07 1.74 13.75
CA LEU A 7 -4.85 0.96 12.55
C LEU A 7 -3.35 0.99 12.20
N PRO A 8 -2.81 -0.10 11.62
CA PRO A 8 -1.49 -0.08 11.02
C PRO A 8 -1.40 1.00 9.94
N LYS A 9 -0.22 1.63 9.80
CA LYS A 9 0.02 2.70 8.83
C LYS A 9 -0.38 2.33 7.40
N PHE A 10 -0.07 1.08 7.01
CA PHE A 10 -0.42 0.51 5.72
C PHE A 10 -1.27 -0.74 5.91
N LEU A 11 -2.31 -0.87 5.10
CA LEU A 11 -3.12 -2.09 5.00
C LEU A 11 -3.14 -2.54 3.54
N LEU A 12 -2.55 -3.71 3.28
CA LEU A 12 -2.55 -4.37 1.99
C LEU A 12 -3.82 -5.22 1.81
N SER A 13 -4.47 -5.07 0.66
CA SER A 13 -5.59 -5.88 0.22
C SER A 13 -5.24 -6.53 -1.11
N MET A 14 -5.19 -7.86 -1.14
CA MET A 14 -4.92 -8.69 -2.31
C MET A 14 -6.16 -9.54 -2.62
N PRO A 15 -7.09 -9.05 -3.45
CA PRO A 15 -8.31 -9.79 -3.78
C PRO A 15 -7.96 -11.02 -4.64
N ALA A 16 -8.36 -12.21 -4.20
CA ALA A 16 -8.05 -13.47 -4.90
C ALA A 16 -8.58 -13.54 -6.35
N ASP A 17 -9.63 -12.79 -6.67
CA ASP A 17 -10.29 -12.82 -7.97
C ASP A 17 -9.80 -11.75 -8.96
N THR A 18 -8.79 -10.95 -8.59
CA THR A 18 -8.29 -9.85 -9.43
C THR A 18 -6.78 -9.71 -9.36
N ASP A 19 -6.14 -9.41 -10.49
CA ASP A 19 -4.69 -9.09 -10.56
C ASP A 19 -4.35 -7.68 -10.02
N VAL A 20 -5.21 -7.10 -9.18
CA VAL A 20 -5.12 -5.73 -8.74
C VAL A 20 -5.12 -5.66 -7.22
N ASP A 21 -3.96 -5.31 -6.68
CA ASP A 21 -3.76 -5.11 -5.26
C ASP A 21 -4.03 -3.64 -4.89
N TYR A 22 -4.39 -3.41 -3.64
CA TYR A 22 -4.66 -2.08 -3.10
C TYR A 22 -3.96 -1.89 -1.77
N VAL A 23 -3.50 -0.67 -1.51
CA VAL A 23 -2.98 -0.26 -0.20
C VAL A 23 -3.78 0.91 0.33
N LEU A 24 -4.18 0.83 1.59
CA LEU A 24 -4.73 1.94 2.34
C LEU A 24 -3.64 2.53 3.24
N HIS A 25 -3.30 3.81 3.01
CA HIS A 25 -2.55 4.60 3.98
C HIS A 25 -3.54 5.18 4.99
N THR A 26 -3.39 4.82 6.27
CA THR A 26 -4.38 5.15 7.31
C THR A 26 -4.07 6.42 8.09
N GLU A 27 -2.82 6.89 8.02
CA GLU A 27 -2.40 8.14 8.66
C GLU A 27 -2.70 9.35 7.77
N GLN A 28 -2.66 10.55 8.33
CA GLN A 28 -2.92 11.77 7.55
C GLN A 28 -1.69 12.10 6.67
N PRO A 29 -1.83 12.20 5.34
CA PRO A 29 -3.07 12.15 4.56
C PRO A 29 -3.53 10.71 4.29
N SER A 30 -4.79 10.38 4.61
CA SER A 30 -5.32 9.04 4.33
C SER A 30 -5.83 8.91 2.91
N PHE A 31 -5.42 7.84 2.22
CA PHE A 31 -5.82 7.54 0.85
C PHE A 31 -5.75 6.05 0.53
N LEU A 32 -6.55 5.65 -0.45
CA LEU A 32 -6.51 4.34 -1.10
C LEU A 32 -5.77 4.47 -2.43
N ILE A 33 -4.74 3.66 -2.61
CA ILE A 33 -3.96 3.56 -3.84
C ILE A 33 -4.08 2.16 -4.43
N ARG A 34 -4.19 2.11 -5.76
CA ARG A 34 -4.08 0.88 -6.54
C ARG A 34 -2.59 0.59 -6.74
N VAL A 35 -2.16 -0.64 -6.50
CA VAL A 35 -0.79 -1.08 -6.81
C VAL A 35 -0.74 -1.42 -8.29
N GLU A 36 0.06 -0.67 -9.05
CA GLU A 36 0.39 -1.05 -10.42
C GLU A 36 1.57 -2.01 -10.40
N LYS A 37 1.72 -2.87 -11.41
CA LYS A 37 2.86 -3.76 -11.57
C LYS A 37 3.60 -3.44 -12.86
N ASN A 38 4.94 -3.48 -12.84
CA ASN A 38 5.74 -3.34 -14.06
C ASN A 38 5.82 -4.66 -14.84
N GLU A 39 6.62 -4.70 -15.92
CA GLU A 39 6.81 -5.91 -16.74
C GLU A 39 7.53 -7.06 -16.00
N GLU A 40 8.13 -6.77 -14.85
CA GLU A 40 8.81 -7.73 -13.97
C GLU A 40 7.94 -8.10 -12.75
N ASP A 41 6.63 -7.82 -12.79
CA ASP A 41 5.65 -8.03 -11.72
C ASP A 41 5.95 -7.28 -10.40
N GLN A 42 6.86 -6.31 -10.41
CA GLN A 42 7.19 -5.51 -9.24
C GLN A 42 6.19 -4.36 -9.02
N PRO A 43 5.88 -4.00 -7.76
CA PRO A 43 4.99 -2.89 -7.46
C PRO A 43 5.54 -1.56 -8.00
N VAL A 44 4.67 -0.74 -8.57
CA VAL A 44 4.92 0.63 -8.99
C VAL A 44 3.87 1.53 -8.36
N LEU A 45 4.34 2.52 -7.60
CA LEU A 45 3.49 3.48 -6.91
C LEU A 45 3.66 4.85 -7.56
N THR A 46 2.55 5.42 -8.02
CA THR A 46 2.51 6.78 -8.54
C THR A 46 1.31 7.52 -7.97
N GLU A 47 1.41 8.85 -7.86
CA GLU A 47 0.27 9.67 -7.42
C GLU A 47 -1.00 9.42 -8.28
N LYS A 48 -0.84 9.13 -9.57
CA LYS A 48 -1.96 8.88 -10.48
C LYS A 48 -2.73 7.59 -10.16
N ALA A 49 -2.09 6.65 -9.48
CA ALA A 49 -2.72 5.40 -9.05
C ALA A 49 -3.55 5.58 -7.76
N ILE A 50 -3.52 6.77 -7.13
CA ILE A 50 -4.38 7.08 -5.99
C ILE A 50 -5.83 7.14 -6.45
N VAL A 51 -6.60 6.16 -6.01
CA VAL A 51 -8.00 5.98 -6.40
C VAL A 51 -8.91 6.90 -5.58
N ARG A 52 -8.55 7.13 -4.31
CA ARG A 52 -9.39 7.91 -3.40
C ARG A 52 -8.58 8.55 -2.28
N TRP A 53 -8.82 9.83 -2.06
CA TRP A 53 -8.43 10.52 -0.84
C TRP A 53 -9.58 10.45 0.18
N TYR A 54 -9.25 10.13 1.42
CA TYR A 54 -10.18 10.24 2.57
C TYR A 54 -9.99 11.57 3.30
N ASP A 55 -8.76 12.09 3.29
CA ASP A 55 -8.41 13.41 3.79
C ASP A 55 -8.09 14.40 2.67
N SER A 56 -7.70 15.61 3.04
CA SER A 56 -7.16 16.58 2.09
C SER A 56 -5.81 16.11 1.57
N LYS A 57 -5.60 16.24 0.25
CA LYS A 57 -4.29 16.06 -0.38
C LYS A 57 -3.24 16.95 0.30
N PRO A 58 -2.02 16.45 0.58
CA PRO A 58 -0.98 17.25 1.21
C PRO A 58 -0.63 18.48 0.35
N ALA A 59 -0.56 19.64 1.00
CA ALA A 59 -0.21 20.91 0.34
C ALA A 59 1.30 21.11 0.19
N GLN A 60 2.09 20.41 1.00
CA GLN A 60 3.54 20.44 0.96
C GLN A 60 4.05 19.43 -0.09
N SER A 61 4.91 19.91 -0.99
CA SER A 61 5.65 19.06 -1.91
C SER A 61 6.58 18.13 -1.12
N GLY A 62 6.71 16.86 -1.53
CA GLY A 62 7.60 15.87 -0.90
C GLY A 62 6.94 14.93 0.11
N VAL A 63 5.91 15.37 0.85
CA VAL A 63 5.23 14.51 1.84
C VAL A 63 4.63 13.27 1.20
N LEU A 64 4.02 13.41 0.02
CA LEU A 64 3.48 12.27 -0.69
C LEU A 64 4.59 11.34 -1.20
N ASP A 65 5.71 11.89 -1.66
CA ASP A 65 6.82 11.11 -2.19
C ASP A 65 7.44 10.24 -1.08
N GLU A 66 7.66 10.81 0.11
CA GLU A 66 8.14 10.07 1.29
C GLU A 66 7.18 8.93 1.67
N ILE A 67 5.87 9.19 1.68
CA ILE A 67 4.87 8.15 1.98
C ILE A 67 4.88 7.03 0.93
N LEU A 68 5.02 7.37 -0.35
CA LEU A 68 5.06 6.38 -1.44
C LEU A 68 6.36 5.57 -1.42
N GLU A 69 7.50 6.17 -1.04
CA GLU A 69 8.77 5.46 -0.83
C GLU A 69 8.65 4.44 0.31
N GLU A 70 8.15 4.86 1.48
CA GLU A 70 7.93 3.94 2.61
C GLU A 70 6.92 2.84 2.29
N MET A 71 5.86 3.17 1.54
CA MET A 71 4.88 2.18 1.10
C MET A 71 5.48 1.18 0.11
N MET A 72 6.44 1.61 -0.72
CA MET A 72 7.15 0.72 -1.64
C MET A 72 7.98 -0.30 -0.87
N GLU A 73 8.72 0.14 0.15
CA GLU A 73 9.50 -0.75 1.03
C GLU A 73 8.59 -1.79 1.70
N PHE A 74 7.46 -1.35 2.26
CA PHE A 74 6.45 -2.23 2.83
C PHE A 74 5.93 -3.27 1.83
N LEU A 75 5.57 -2.86 0.60
CA LEU A 75 5.07 -3.78 -0.42
C LEU A 75 6.10 -4.83 -0.84
N LEU A 76 7.36 -4.43 -0.98
CA LEU A 76 8.44 -5.35 -1.32
C LEU A 76 8.65 -6.40 -0.22
N GLU A 77 8.60 -5.99 1.05
CA GLU A 77 8.69 -6.92 2.19
C GLU A 77 7.50 -7.88 2.25
N GLU A 78 6.28 -7.38 2.09
CA GLU A 78 5.08 -8.23 2.15
C GLU A 78 5.02 -9.23 0.99
N TYR A 79 5.38 -8.83 -0.24
CA TYR A 79 5.40 -9.75 -1.38
C TYR A 79 6.49 -10.81 -1.28
N ASP A 80 7.67 -10.46 -0.77
CA ASP A 80 8.75 -11.42 -0.48
C ASP A 80 8.28 -12.45 0.56
N PHE A 81 7.69 -11.96 1.67
CA PHE A 81 7.14 -12.82 2.72
C PHE A 81 6.03 -13.76 2.23
N ILE A 82 5.08 -13.25 1.43
CA ILE A 82 3.97 -14.05 0.90
C ILE A 82 4.50 -15.11 -0.09
N SER A 83 5.44 -14.73 -0.96
CA SER A 83 6.07 -15.68 -1.88
C SER A 83 6.75 -16.81 -1.12
N ASP A 84 7.48 -16.49 -0.05
CA ASP A 84 8.13 -17.49 0.79
C ASP A 84 7.09 -18.42 1.46
N GLU A 85 5.98 -17.90 1.99
CA GLU A 85 4.94 -18.74 2.62
C GLU A 85 4.26 -19.72 1.65
N GLU A 86 4.04 -19.32 0.39
CA GLU A 86 3.48 -20.22 -0.62
C GLU A 86 4.40 -21.42 -0.91
N ASP A 87 5.72 -21.22 -0.88
CA ASP A 87 6.71 -22.28 -1.10
C ASP A 87 6.78 -23.32 0.04
N TRP A 88 6.32 -22.99 1.26
CA TRP A 88 6.30 -23.94 2.39
C TRP A 88 5.07 -24.87 2.44
N ILE A 89 4.05 -24.59 1.61
CA ILE A 89 2.78 -25.34 1.59
C ILE A 89 2.80 -26.48 0.55
N GLU A 90 3.90 -26.66 -0.20
CA GLU A 90 4.11 -27.80 -1.12
C GLU A 90 4.54 -29.11 -0.45
#